data_AF-A0A1I7S6X2-F1
#
_entry.id   AF-A0A1I7S6X2-F1
#
_cell.length_a   1.000
_cell.length_b   1.000
_cell.length_c   1.000
_cell.angle_alpha   90.00
_cell.angle_beta   90.00
_cell.angle_gamma   90.00
#
_symmetry.space_group_name_H-M   'P 1'
#
loop_
_entity.id
_entity.type
_entity.pdbx_description
1 polymer ?
#
loop_
_entity_poly.entity_id
_entity_poly.type
_entity_poly.pdbx_seq_one_letter_code
_entity_poly.pdbx_strand_id
1 'polypeptide(L)'
;MENLENNLEFLRRLSRVKSGDRRRKLVAQLDRAELEFLVEICYNLVKGEIPLTKRQKSNLLPLVGLVREVARKRSVASARRVLQEGAGLPLSPVLIPAISFLAELLLRRS
;
A
#
# COMPACT_ATOMS: atom_id res chain seq x y z
N MET A 1 -6.78 -14.10 4.89
CA MET A 1 -5.54 -13.52 5.45
C MET A 1 -4.50 -14.62 5.62
N GLU A 2 -4.17 -15.34 4.55
CA GLU A 2 -3.07 -16.31 4.61
C GLU A 2 -1.76 -15.54 4.37
N ASN A 3 -0.94 -15.53 5.41
CA ASN A 3 0.44 -15.04 5.47
C ASN A 3 0.68 -13.52 5.55
N LEU A 4 0.35 -12.93 6.70
CA LEU A 4 0.65 -11.53 7.03
C LEU A 4 2.17 -11.22 6.99
N GLU A 5 3.03 -12.22 7.23
CA GLU A 5 4.49 -12.05 7.23
C GLU A 5 5.03 -11.84 5.81
N ASN A 6 4.63 -12.68 4.86
CA ASN A 6 4.93 -12.50 3.44
C ASN A 6 4.39 -11.14 2.95
N ASN A 7 3.20 -10.77 3.43
CA ASN A 7 2.61 -9.48 3.10
C ASN A 7 3.41 -8.29 3.63
N LEU A 8 4.01 -8.40 4.81
CA LEU A 8 4.87 -7.34 5.38
C LEU A 8 6.21 -7.21 4.64
N GLU A 9 6.77 -8.32 4.14
CA GLU A 9 8.05 -8.30 3.44
C GLU A 9 7.98 -7.50 2.13
N PHE A 10 6.98 -7.75 1.28
CA PHE A 10 6.86 -7.02 0.02
C PHE A 10 6.53 -5.53 0.25
N LEU A 11 5.74 -5.21 1.28
CA LEU A 11 5.48 -3.82 1.68
C LEU A 11 6.76 -3.09 2.11
N ARG A 12 7.62 -3.77 2.87
CA ARG A 12 8.94 -3.23 3.23
C ARG A 12 9.80 -3.00 1.99
N ARG A 13 9.83 -3.95 1.05
CA ARG A 13 10.55 -3.80 -0.23
C ARG A 13 10.05 -2.59 -1.03
N LEU A 14 8.73 -2.45 -1.20
CA LEU A 14 8.12 -1.31 -1.89
C LEU A 14 8.40 0.03 -1.22
N SER A 15 8.32 0.10 0.12
CA SER A 15 8.49 1.34 0.88
C SER A 15 9.92 1.92 0.79
N ARG A 16 10.93 1.06 0.58
CA ARG A 16 12.35 1.44 0.49
C ARG A 16 12.74 1.96 -0.90
N VAL A 17 11.91 1.75 -1.91
CA VAL A 17 12.25 2.08 -3.30
C VAL A 17 12.00 3.57 -3.56
N LYS A 18 13.08 4.31 -3.78
CA LYS A 18 13.06 5.76 -4.05
C LYS A 18 12.77 6.10 -5.51
N SER A 19 13.31 5.32 -6.45
CA SER A 19 13.15 5.55 -7.89
C SER A 19 11.76 5.11 -8.38
N GLY A 20 11.08 6.00 -9.11
CA GLY A 20 9.78 5.70 -9.73
C GLY A 20 9.84 4.53 -10.72
N ASP A 21 10.89 4.44 -11.54
CA ASP A 21 11.08 3.34 -12.49
C ASP A 21 11.23 1.99 -11.81
N ARG A 22 12.06 1.93 -10.77
CA ARG A 22 12.22 0.71 -9.97
C ARG A 22 10.92 0.32 -9.29
N ARG A 23 10.15 1.30 -8.84
CA ARG A 23 8.87 1.05 -8.21
C ARG A 23 7.83 0.51 -9.20
N ARG A 24 7.75 1.08 -10.41
CA ARG A 24 6.92 0.55 -11.50
C ARG A 24 7.27 -0.89 -11.83
N LYS A 25 8.57 -1.21 -11.93
CA LYS A 25 9.05 -2.59 -12.14
C LYS A 25 8.65 -3.53 -11.01
N LEU A 26 8.79 -3.10 -9.75
CA LEU A 26 8.35 -3.88 -8.59
C LEU A 26 6.85 -4.14 -8.61
N VAL A 27 6.03 -3.11 -8.84
CA VAL A 27 4.58 -3.24 -8.99
C VAL A 27 4.21 -4.18 -10.15
N ALA A 28 4.99 -4.16 -11.24
CA ALA A 28 4.82 -5.08 -12.36
C ALA A 28 5.13 -6.55 -12.01
N GLN A 29 5.93 -6.79 -10.98
CA GLN A 29 6.33 -8.13 -10.52
C GLN A 29 5.46 -8.67 -9.39
N LEU A 30 4.63 -7.82 -8.76
CA LEU A 30 3.75 -8.27 -7.69
C LEU A 30 2.83 -9.37 -8.18
N ASP A 31 2.58 -10.37 -7.36
CA ASP A 31 1.60 -11.40 -7.66
C ASP A 31 0.16 -10.88 -7.43
N ARG A 32 -0.82 -11.78 -7.56
CA ARG A 32 -2.23 -11.42 -7.36
C ARG A 32 -2.53 -11.07 -5.90
N ALA A 33 -2.02 -11.86 -4.95
CA ALA A 33 -2.31 -11.72 -3.54
C ALA A 33 -1.70 -10.43 -2.97
N GLU A 34 -0.46 -10.11 -3.36
CA GLU A 34 0.23 -8.89 -2.96
C GLU A 34 -0.51 -7.64 -3.45
N LEU A 35 -1.06 -7.67 -4.67
CA LEU A 35 -1.87 -6.57 -5.20
C LEU A 35 -3.23 -6.45 -4.53
N GLU A 36 -3.92 -7.56 -4.28
CA GLU A 36 -5.18 -7.56 -3.53
C GLU A 36 -4.96 -6.95 -2.14
N PHE A 37 -3.87 -7.32 -1.47
CA PHE A 37 -3.51 -6.77 -0.17
C PHE A 37 -3.22 -5.27 -0.23
N LEU A 38 -2.54 -4.80 -1.29
CA LEU A 38 -2.27 -3.37 -1.45
C LEU A 38 -3.55 -2.56 -1.72
N VAL A 39 -4.51 -3.12 -2.45
CA VAL A 39 -5.84 -2.53 -2.64
C VAL A 39 -6.59 -2.47 -1.31
N GLU A 40 -6.55 -3.54 -0.52
CA GLU A 40 -7.16 -3.60 0.81
C GLU A 40 -6.58 -2.55 1.77
N ILE A 41 -5.25 -2.36 1.78
CA ILE A 41 -4.60 -1.30 2.55
C ILE A 41 -5.12 0.08 2.13
N CYS A 42 -5.18 0.34 0.82
CA CYS A 42 -5.67 1.62 0.31
C CYS A 42 -7.14 1.83 0.72
N TYR A 43 -7.96 0.78 0.67
CA TYR A 43 -9.35 0.82 1.10
C TYR A 43 -9.51 1.12 2.59
N ASN A 44 -8.75 0.45 3.45
CA ASN A 44 -8.78 0.66 4.89
C ASN A 44 -8.23 2.04 5.30
N LEU A 45 -7.24 2.58 4.57
CA LEU A 45 -6.79 3.97 4.74
C LEU A 45 -7.89 4.97 4.38
N VAL A 46 -8.62 4.75 3.28
CA VAL A 46 -9.71 5.63 2.84
C VAL A 46 -10.89 5.58 3.81
N LYS A 47 -11.19 4.41 4.37
CA LYS A 47 -12.23 4.26 5.40
C LYS A 47 -11.83 4.85 6.77
N GLY A 48 -10.54 5.09 7.00
CA GLY A 48 -10.05 5.59 8.27
C GLY A 48 -9.87 4.50 9.34
N GLU A 49 -9.89 3.23 8.93
CA GLU A 49 -9.66 2.07 9.81
C GLU A 49 -8.20 1.95 10.23
N ILE A 50 -7.27 2.48 9.41
CA ILE A 50 -5.86 2.61 9.77
C ILE A 50 -5.65 3.97 10.43
N PRO A 51 -5.34 4.03 11.74
CA PRO A 51 -5.11 5.30 12.43
C PRO A 51 -3.84 5.97 11.89
N LEU A 52 -3.98 7.24 11.50
CA LEU A 52 -2.88 8.05 10.97
C LEU A 52 -2.54 9.20 11.92
N THR A 53 -1.25 9.35 12.22
CA THR A 53 -0.71 10.56 12.88
C THR A 53 -0.86 11.80 11.99
N LYS A 54 -0.82 13.00 12.58
CA LYS A 54 -0.85 14.27 11.83
C LYS A 54 0.20 14.32 10.71
N ARG A 55 1.42 13.84 10.99
CA ARG A 55 2.52 13.79 10.02
C ARG A 55 2.23 12.82 8.87
N GLN A 56 1.72 11.63 9.17
CA GLN A 56 1.34 10.65 8.14
C GLN A 56 0.19 11.17 7.28
N LYS A 57 -0.82 11.82 7.87
CA LYS A 57 -1.90 12.47 7.12
C LYS A 57 -1.38 13.53 6.16
N SER A 58 -0.46 14.40 6.62
CA SER A 58 0.17 15.43 5.78
C SER A 58 0.91 14.82 4.59
N ASN A 59 1.68 13.75 4.82
CA ASN A 59 2.41 13.06 3.75
C ASN A 59 1.50 12.28 2.79
N LEU A 60 0.32 11.85 3.25
CA LEU A 60 -0.67 11.13 2.45
C LEU A 60 -1.52 12.07 1.60
N LEU A 61 -1.70 13.33 2.04
CA LEU A 61 -2.59 14.31 1.41
C LEU A 61 -2.32 14.49 -0.11
N PRO A 62 -1.08 14.60 -0.59
CA PRO A 62 -0.81 14.73 -2.03
C PRO A 62 -1.18 13.48 -2.84
N LEU A 63 -1.35 12.34 -2.16
CA LEU A 63 -1.59 11.04 -2.77
C LEU A 63 -3.03 10.56 -2.61
N VAL A 64 -3.89 11.33 -1.93
CA VAL A 64 -5.23 10.88 -1.54
C VAL A 64 -6.11 10.52 -2.74
N GLY A 65 -5.98 11.25 -3.86
CA GLY A 65 -6.73 10.96 -5.08
C GLY A 65 -6.39 9.60 -5.64
N LEU A 66 -5.10 9.30 -5.71
CA LEU A 66 -4.57 8.04 -6.22
C LEU A 66 -4.85 6.87 -5.26
N VAL A 67 -4.74 7.07 -3.95
CA VAL A 67 -5.14 6.05 -2.95
C VAL A 67 -6.62 5.71 -3.06
N ARG A 68 -7.49 6.72 -3.23
CA ARG A 68 -8.93 6.52 -3.48
C ARG A 68 -9.19 5.81 -4.80
N GLU A 69 -8.42 6.11 -5.83
CA GLU A 69 -8.55 5.46 -7.11
C GLU A 69 -8.22 3.97 -7.03
N VAL A 70 -7.10 3.63 -6.39
CA VAL A 70 -6.67 2.23 -6.16
C VAL A 70 -7.70 1.49 -5.31
N ALA A 71 -8.16 2.10 -4.21
CA ALA A 71 -9.17 1.52 -3.31
C ALA A 71 -10.50 1.16 -4.00
N ARG A 72 -10.83 1.79 -5.13
CA ARG A 72 -12.07 1.54 -5.89
C ARG A 72 -11.92 0.44 -6.94
N LYS A 73 -10.70 -0.01 -7.23
CA LYS A 73 -10.47 -0.98 -8.29
C LYS A 73 -10.92 -2.37 -7.84
N ARG A 74 -11.83 -2.96 -8.61
CA ARG A 74 -12.39 -4.30 -8.38
C ARG A 74 -11.54 -5.42 -8.99
N SER A 75 -10.65 -5.09 -9.92
CA SER A 75 -9.75 -6.07 -10.55
C SER A 75 -8.29 -5.71 -10.29
N VAL A 76 -7.51 -6.75 -9.99
CA VAL A 76 -6.06 -6.68 -9.78
C VAL A 76 -5.35 -6.09 -10.99
N ALA A 77 -5.78 -6.43 -12.20
CA ALA A 77 -5.24 -5.86 -13.43
C ALA A 77 -5.43 -4.34 -13.50
N SER A 78 -6.63 -3.85 -13.17
CA SER A 78 -6.91 -2.41 -13.15
C SER A 78 -6.18 -1.67 -12.03
N ALA A 79 -6.01 -2.31 -10.86
CA ALA A 79 -5.22 -1.76 -9.77
C ALA A 79 -3.74 -1.64 -10.16
N ARG A 80 -3.16 -2.71 -10.74
CA ARG A 80 -1.78 -2.71 -11.25
C ARG A 80 -1.54 -1.58 -12.24
N ARG A 81 -2.46 -1.40 -13.19
CA ARG A 81 -2.37 -0.35 -14.21
C ARG A 81 -2.32 1.05 -13.58
N VAL A 82 -3.23 1.36 -12.66
CA VAL A 82 -3.25 2.67 -11.97
C VAL A 82 -1.98 2.90 -11.15
N LEU A 83 -1.51 1.87 -10.45
CA LEU A 83 -0.26 1.94 -9.69
C LEU A 83 0.94 2.21 -10.62
N GLN A 84 0.99 1.59 -11.78
CA GLN A 84 2.06 1.77 -12.77
C GLN A 84 2.01 3.14 -13.46
N GLU A 85 0.83 3.59 -13.88
CA GLU A 85 0.63 4.89 -14.55
C GLU A 85 0.96 6.06 -13.59
N GLY A 86 0.64 5.92 -12.30
CA GLY A 86 1.01 6.88 -11.24
C GLY A 86 2.48 6.84 -10.78
N ALA A 87 3.42 6.47 -11.66
CA ALA A 87 4.86 6.31 -11.36
C ALA A 87 5.17 5.34 -10.19
N GLY A 88 4.30 4.34 -9.97
CA GLY A 88 4.44 3.37 -8.88
C GLY A 88 3.87 3.82 -7.54
N LEU A 89 3.27 5.02 -7.41
CA LEU A 89 2.97 5.75 -6.16
C LEU A 89 4.23 5.97 -5.31
N PRO A 90 4.55 7.14 -4.74
CA PRO A 90 5.36 7.15 -3.52
C PRO A 90 4.55 6.39 -2.47
N LEU A 91 4.74 5.08 -2.41
CA LEU A 91 3.97 4.19 -1.55
C LEU A 91 4.43 4.35 -0.11
N SER A 92 5.62 4.91 0.15
CA SER A 92 6.16 5.03 1.50
C SER A 92 5.21 5.75 2.49
N PRO A 93 4.60 6.91 2.17
CA PRO A 93 3.56 7.53 3.01
C PRO A 93 2.31 6.70 3.25
N VAL A 94 1.95 5.81 2.32
CA VAL A 94 0.78 4.91 2.39
C VAL A 94 1.11 3.65 3.20
N LEU A 95 2.28 3.08 2.93
CA LEU A 95 2.71 1.79 3.43
C LEU A 95 3.30 1.89 4.83
N ILE A 96 3.97 2.99 5.19
CA ILE A 96 4.54 3.12 6.55
C ILE A 96 3.44 3.03 7.62
N PRO A 97 2.32 3.79 7.53
CA PRO A 97 1.23 3.63 8.50
C PRO A 97 0.60 2.24 8.48
N ALA A 98 0.42 1.64 7.28
CA ALA A 98 -0.13 0.31 7.16
C ALA A 98 0.79 -0.76 7.79
N ILE A 99 2.09 -0.69 7.56
CA ILE A 99 3.10 -1.59 8.16
C ILE A 99 3.09 -1.44 9.68
N SER A 100 3.07 -0.21 10.21
CA SER A 100 3.00 0.03 11.66
C SER A 100 1.74 -0.56 12.27
N PHE A 101 0.59 -0.31 11.67
CA PHE A 101 -0.69 -0.83 12.15
C PHE A 101 -0.75 -2.37 12.11
N LEU A 102 -0.29 -2.98 11.02
CA LEU A 102 -0.25 -4.44 10.88
C LEU A 102 0.73 -5.08 11.87
N ALA A 103 1.88 -4.45 12.11
CA ALA A 103 2.84 -4.91 13.11
C ALA A 103 2.26 -4.85 14.54
N GLU A 104 1.57 -3.77 14.89
CA GLU A 104 0.86 -3.67 16.17
C GLU A 104 -0.25 -4.74 16.30
N LEU A 105 -1.00 -5.01 15.23
CA LEU A 105 -2.04 -6.03 15.23
C LEU A 105 -1.46 -7.43 15.46
N LEU A 106 -0.30 -7.74 14.86
CA LEU A 106 0.41 -9.00 15.09
C LEU A 106 0.86 -9.14 16.54
N LEU A 107 1.51 -8.11 17.10
CA LEU A 107 2.00 -8.11 18.48
C LEU A 107 0.88 -8.27 19.52
N ARG A 108 -0.35 -7.85 19.21
CA ARG A 108 -1.51 -8.03 20.09
C ARG A 108 -2.15 -9.41 19.99
N ARG A 109 -1.84 -10.19 18.95
CA ARG A 109 -2.40 -11.53 18.71
C ARG A 109 -1.47 -12.65 19.21
N SER A 110 -0.19 -12.35 19.42
CA SER A 110 0.81 -13.17 20.11
C SER A 110 0.74 -12.99 21.61
#